data_AF-A0A158QRT9-F1
#
_entry.id   AF-A0A158QRT9-F1
#
_cell.length_a   1.000
_cell.length_b   1.000
_cell.length_c   1.000
_cell.angle_alpha   90.00
_cell.angle_beta   90.00
_cell.angle_gamma   90.00
#
_symmetry.space_group_name_H-M   'P 1'
#
loop_
_entity.id
_entity.type
_entity.pdbx_description
1 polymer ?
#
loop_
_entity_poly.entity_id
_entity_poly.type
_entity_poly.pdbx_seq_one_letter_code
_entity_poly.pdbx_strand_id
1 'polypeptide(L)'
;MDSYLPHFITWLPITEDFQPERRLSFEIVDQPVSTLKRIIAILLTIFVGFLYGNMLTPINYLVFHNSETGYPSDLSSYFFSYSFGALLTSTLIFMVYSGVKLNRPFINPELTLPSLVSGIVYAIATYSFFVANQHLEQTIAYPILTKAPGIIVSLWAVFLFKEIKVNFL
;
A
#
# COMPACT_ATOMS: atom_id res chain seq x y z
N MET A 1 -10.16 -43.15 -53.57
CA MET A 1 -11.10 -43.21 -52.43
C MET A 1 -11.07 -41.84 -51.81
N ASP A 2 -12.08 -41.05 -52.14
CA ASP A 2 -12.32 -39.71 -51.66
C ASP A 2 -12.63 -39.71 -50.16
N SER A 3 -12.06 -38.75 -49.41
CA SER A 3 -12.66 -38.25 -48.18
C SER A 3 -12.07 -36.88 -47.78
N TYR A 4 -12.67 -35.83 -48.36
CA TYR A 4 -13.07 -34.55 -47.75
C TYR A 4 -12.46 -34.13 -46.38
N LEU A 5 -11.56 -33.12 -46.40
CA LEU A 5 -11.59 -31.79 -45.74
C LEU A 5 -12.03 -31.62 -44.25
N PRO A 6 -11.38 -30.72 -43.45
CA PRO A 6 -11.32 -29.30 -43.82
C PRO A 6 -9.99 -28.53 -43.59
N HIS A 7 -9.80 -27.58 -44.51
CA HIS A 7 -8.82 -26.49 -44.55
C HIS A 7 -9.03 -25.41 -43.46
N PHE A 8 -9.06 -25.79 -42.17
CA PHE A 8 -9.30 -24.82 -41.08
C PHE A 8 -8.06 -24.49 -40.22
N ILE A 9 -6.89 -25.05 -40.51
CA ILE A 9 -5.69 -24.86 -39.68
C ILE A 9 -4.49 -24.51 -40.56
N THR A 10 -4.50 -23.33 -41.19
CA THR A 10 -3.34 -22.80 -41.93
C THR A 10 -3.07 -21.30 -41.69
N TRP A 11 -3.65 -20.68 -40.65
CA TRP A 11 -3.50 -19.23 -40.40
C TRP A 11 -3.11 -18.85 -38.97
N LEU A 12 -2.17 -19.58 -38.37
CA LEU A 12 -1.39 -19.02 -37.26
C LEU A 12 0.07 -19.37 -37.49
N PRO A 13 0.90 -18.44 -38.00
CA PRO A 13 2.32 -18.52 -37.76
C PRO A 13 2.48 -18.29 -36.25
N ILE A 14 2.57 -19.38 -35.48
CA ILE A 14 3.17 -19.32 -34.16
C ILE A 14 4.67 -19.17 -34.43
N THR A 15 5.07 -17.97 -34.85
CA THR A 15 6.38 -17.46 -34.49
C THR A 15 6.29 -17.31 -32.98
N GLU A 16 6.88 -18.26 -32.26
CA GLU A 16 7.33 -18.01 -30.89
C GLU A 16 8.32 -16.84 -30.98
N ASP A 17 7.78 -15.62 -30.98
CA ASP A 17 8.51 -14.45 -30.52
C ASP A 17 8.71 -14.67 -29.02
N PHE A 18 9.74 -15.45 -28.71
CA PHE A 18 10.40 -15.44 -27.43
C PHE A 18 10.97 -14.03 -27.27
N GLN A 19 10.13 -13.05 -26.90
CA GLN A 19 10.54 -11.70 -26.53
C GLN A 19 11.39 -11.83 -25.26
N PRO A 20 12.73 -11.84 -25.37
CA PRO A 20 13.56 -11.83 -24.19
C PRO A 20 13.56 -10.38 -23.71
N GLU A 21 13.14 -10.18 -22.47
CA GLU A 21 13.10 -8.87 -21.83
C GLU A 21 12.00 -7.92 -22.32
N ARG A 22 10.83 -8.03 -21.67
CA ARG A 22 10.17 -6.80 -21.21
C ARG A 22 11.09 -6.14 -20.18
N ARG A 23 12.19 -5.51 -20.62
CA ARG A 23 12.88 -4.51 -19.80
C ARG A 23 11.83 -3.45 -19.56
N LEU A 24 11.26 -3.47 -18.36
CA LEU A 24 10.53 -2.36 -17.80
C LEU A 24 11.57 -1.25 -17.62
N SER A 25 12.00 -0.65 -18.72
CA SER A 25 12.73 0.60 -18.71
C SER A 25 11.72 1.61 -18.20
N PHE A 26 11.62 1.70 -16.88
CA PHE A 26 11.50 3.00 -16.25
C PHE A 26 12.62 3.82 -16.85
N GLU A 27 12.32 4.51 -17.95
CA GLU A 27 13.11 5.62 -18.41
C GLU A 27 13.13 6.56 -17.20
N ILE A 28 14.21 6.49 -16.42
CA ILE A 28 14.42 7.39 -15.30
C ILE A 28 14.64 8.73 -15.99
N VAL A 29 13.53 9.43 -16.25
CA VAL A 29 13.59 10.82 -16.64
C VAL A 29 14.17 11.52 -15.43
N ASP A 30 15.49 11.72 -15.45
CA ASP A 30 16.21 12.52 -14.47
C ASP A 30 15.77 13.97 -14.62
N GLN A 31 14.55 14.26 -14.15
CA GLN A 31 14.11 15.62 -13.97
C GLN A 31 14.92 16.20 -12.82
N PRO A 32 15.65 17.32 -13.03
CA PRO A 32 16.36 17.97 -11.95
C PRO A 32 15.35 18.45 -10.91
N VAL A 33 15.20 17.67 -9.85
CA VAL A 33 14.36 18.00 -8.71
C VAL A 33 14.99 19.19 -7.98
N SER A 34 14.35 20.34 -8.09
CA SER A 34 14.75 21.58 -7.39
C SER A 34 15.01 21.33 -5.90
N THR A 35 16.07 21.93 -5.37
CA THR A 35 16.45 21.84 -3.95
C THR A 35 15.29 22.18 -3.01
N LEU A 36 14.45 23.15 -3.40
CA LEU A 36 13.27 23.54 -2.62
C LEU A 36 12.26 22.39 -2.52
N LYS A 37 11.99 21.67 -3.62
CA LYS A 37 11.08 20.51 -3.61
C LYS A 37 11.62 19.41 -2.69
N ARG A 38 12.93 19.18 -2.69
CA ARG A 38 13.57 18.22 -1.78
C ARG A 38 13.41 18.61 -0.33
N ILE A 39 13.67 19.88 0.03
CA ILE A 39 13.51 20.37 1.40
C ILE A 39 12.05 20.22 1.85
N ILE A 40 11.08 20.63 1.03
CA ILE A 40 9.66 20.47 1.36
C ILE A 40 9.31 18.99 1.55
N ALA A 41 9.77 18.09 0.68
CA ALA A 41 9.51 16.67 0.80
C ALA A 41 10.10 16.07 2.10
N ILE A 42 11.30 16.48 2.48
CA ILE A 42 11.93 16.05 3.74
C ILE A 42 11.14 16.55 4.95
N LEU A 43 10.80 17.83 4.99
CA LEU A 43 10.02 18.41 6.09
C LEU A 43 8.64 17.75 6.21
N LEU A 44 7.98 17.50 5.08
CA LEU A 44 6.69 16.81 5.05
C LEU A 44 6.83 15.36 5.53
N THR A 45 7.91 14.67 5.18
CA THR A 45 8.19 13.30 5.63
C THR A 45 8.39 13.24 7.15
N ILE A 46 9.16 14.17 7.71
CA ILE A 46 9.36 14.27 9.16
C ILE A 46 8.02 14.54 9.86
N PHE A 47 7.22 15.46 9.32
CA PHE A 47 5.90 15.80 9.86
C PHE A 47 4.93 14.60 9.82
N VAL A 48 4.87 13.87 8.71
CA VAL A 48 4.03 12.67 8.58
C VAL A 48 4.51 11.57 9.52
N GLY A 49 5.83 11.36 9.64
CA GLY A 49 6.40 10.38 10.58
C GLY A 49 6.04 10.70 12.04
N PHE A 50 6.10 11.97 12.42
CA PHE A 50 5.69 12.43 13.75
C PHE A 50 4.20 12.19 14.02
N LEU A 51 3.32 12.50 13.07
CA LEU A 51 1.88 12.24 13.18
C LEU A 51 1.58 10.74 13.28
N TYR A 52 2.23 9.92 12.46
CA TYR A 52 2.04 8.47 12.45
C TYR A 52 2.48 7.81 13.77
N GLY A 53 3.60 8.26 14.34
CA GLY A 53 4.07 7.80 15.66
C GLY A 53 3.11 8.13 16.80
N ASN A 54 2.38 9.25 16.71
CA ASN A 54 1.44 9.72 17.74
C ASN A 54 -0.02 9.34 17.48
N MET A 55 -0.30 8.54 16.45
CA MET A 55 -1.66 8.24 16.01
C MET A 55 -2.51 7.55 17.09
N LEU A 56 -1.91 6.66 17.89
CA LEU A 56 -2.59 5.94 18.96
C LEU A 56 -2.55 6.66 20.31
N THR A 57 -1.62 7.61 20.51
CA THR A 57 -1.49 8.40 21.75
C THR A 57 -2.80 9.04 22.22
N PRO A 58 -3.58 9.75 21.39
CA PRO A 58 -4.83 10.37 21.86
C PRO A 58 -5.88 9.31 22.22
N ILE A 59 -5.91 8.18 21.53
CA ILE A 59 -6.87 7.11 21.80
C ILE A 59 -6.51 6.40 23.11
N ASN A 60 -5.22 6.10 23.32
CA ASN A 60 -4.71 5.52 24.56
C ASN A 60 -4.94 6.46 25.76
N TYR A 61 -4.83 7.77 25.58
CA TYR A 61 -5.15 8.75 26.61
C TYR A 61 -6.63 8.70 27.03
N LEU A 62 -7.55 8.60 26.06
CA LEU A 62 -8.99 8.46 26.32
C LEU A 62 -9.32 7.13 27.01
N VAL A 63 -8.69 6.05 26.57
CA VAL A 63 -8.82 4.73 27.18
C VAL A 63 -8.29 4.74 28.62
N PHE A 64 -7.19 5.43 28.91
CA PHE A 64 -6.63 5.52 30.26
C PHE A 64 -7.53 6.32 31.22
N HIS A 65 -8.17 7.39 30.75
CA HIS A 65 -9.10 8.22 31.54
C HIS A 65 -10.57 7.76 31.39
N ASN A 66 -10.81 6.50 31.02
CA ASN A 66 -12.16 5.97 30.83
C ASN A 66 -13.02 6.08 32.10
N SER A 67 -12.41 5.94 33.29
CA SER A 67 -13.10 5.92 34.57
C SER A 67 -13.73 7.26 34.95
N GLU A 68 -13.22 8.35 34.37
CA GLU A 68 -13.70 9.71 34.62
C GLU A 68 -14.77 10.16 33.60
N THR A 69 -14.79 9.51 32.44
CA THR A 69 -15.55 9.97 31.26
C THR A 69 -16.66 9.02 30.85
N GLY A 70 -16.66 7.78 31.36
CA GLY A 70 -17.62 6.73 31.00
C GLY A 70 -17.43 6.18 29.58
N TYR A 71 -16.31 6.48 28.93
CA TYR A 71 -16.00 5.96 27.59
C TYR A 71 -15.55 4.49 27.64
N PRO A 72 -15.61 3.76 26.50
CA PRO A 72 -15.16 2.37 26.44
C PRO A 72 -13.67 2.23 26.78
N SER A 73 -13.31 1.25 27.62
CA SER A 73 -11.91 0.91 27.93
C SER A 73 -11.19 0.21 26.77
N ASP A 74 -11.92 -0.18 25.73
CA ASP A 74 -11.40 -1.02 24.66
C ASP A 74 -10.95 -0.19 23.47
N LEU A 75 -9.67 -0.32 23.08
CA LEU A 75 -9.09 0.36 21.93
C LEU A 75 -9.83 0.06 20.61
N SER A 76 -10.39 -1.15 20.45
CA SER A 76 -11.17 -1.56 19.27
C SER A 76 -12.44 -0.74 19.07
N SER A 77 -13.04 -0.22 20.15
CA SER A 77 -14.26 0.60 20.08
C SER A 77 -14.02 1.92 19.35
N TYR A 78 -12.77 2.39 19.33
CA TYR A 78 -12.36 3.61 18.63
C TYR A 78 -11.99 3.39 17.17
N PHE A 79 -11.91 2.13 16.70
CA PHE A 79 -11.52 1.81 15.32
C PHE A 79 -12.46 2.46 14.29
N PHE A 80 -13.76 2.47 14.55
CA PHE A 80 -14.72 3.12 13.66
C PHE A 80 -14.47 4.63 13.52
N SER A 81 -14.22 5.31 14.64
CA SER A 81 -13.88 6.75 14.65
C SER A 81 -12.57 7.01 13.90
N TYR A 82 -11.57 6.15 14.11
CA TYR A 82 -10.30 6.20 13.38
C TYR A 82 -10.50 6.05 11.86
N SER A 83 -11.26 5.04 11.41
CA SER A 83 -11.55 4.84 9.99
C SER A 83 -12.34 6.01 9.40
N PHE A 84 -13.30 6.56 10.14
CA PHE A 84 -14.06 7.72 9.69
C PHE A 84 -13.18 8.96 9.53
N GLY A 85 -12.29 9.22 10.50
CA GLY A 85 -11.29 10.29 10.40
C GLY A 85 -10.40 10.11 9.17
N ALA A 86 -9.90 8.89 8.92
CA ALA A 86 -9.09 8.59 7.74
C ALA A 86 -9.84 8.82 6.41
N LEU A 87 -11.12 8.43 6.33
CA LEU A 87 -11.97 8.69 5.16
C LEU A 87 -12.18 10.19 4.94
N LEU A 88 -12.45 10.94 6.00
CA LEU A 88 -12.65 12.39 5.94
C LEU A 88 -11.38 13.09 5.47
N THR A 89 -10.23 12.78 6.07
CA THR A 89 -8.93 13.31 5.64
C THR A 89 -8.62 12.97 4.19
N SER A 90 -8.86 11.73 3.76
CA SER A 90 -8.65 11.31 2.36
C SER A 90 -9.54 12.09 1.40
N THR A 91 -10.80 12.30 1.76
CA THR A 91 -11.76 13.09 0.99
C THR A 91 -11.31 14.55 0.87
N LEU A 92 -10.83 15.15 1.96
CA LEU A 92 -10.30 16.52 1.94
C LEU A 92 -9.07 16.65 1.06
N ILE A 93 -8.11 15.71 1.15
CA ILE A 93 -6.92 15.69 0.30
C ILE A 93 -7.33 15.58 -1.18
N PHE A 94 -8.26 14.70 -1.50
CA PHE A 94 -8.78 14.54 -2.86
C PHE A 94 -9.49 15.78 -3.37
N MET A 95 -10.27 16.46 -2.52
CA MET A 95 -10.95 17.71 -2.83
C MET A 95 -9.94 18.83 -3.15
N VAL A 96 -8.92 19.01 -2.31
CA VAL A 96 -7.85 19.99 -2.53
C VAL A 96 -7.10 19.68 -3.84
N TYR A 97 -6.72 18.42 -4.05
CA TYR A 97 -6.05 17.97 -5.27
C TYR A 97 -6.88 18.27 -6.53
N SER A 98 -8.17 17.94 -6.50
CA SER A 98 -9.11 18.16 -7.61
C SER A 98 -9.29 19.64 -7.90
N GLY A 99 -9.33 20.49 -6.86
CA GLY A 99 -9.37 21.94 -6.98
C GLY A 99 -8.12 22.51 -7.65
N VAL A 100 -6.92 22.10 -7.21
CA VAL A 100 -5.64 22.53 -7.81
C VAL A 100 -5.50 22.07 -9.26
N LYS A 101 -6.06 20.91 -9.61
CA LYS A 101 -6.06 20.36 -10.97
C LYS A 101 -7.23 20.84 -11.85
N LEU A 102 -8.00 21.84 -11.41
CA LEU A 102 -9.12 22.43 -12.17
C LEU A 102 -10.09 21.35 -12.69
N ASN A 103 -10.45 20.37 -11.84
CA ASN A 103 -11.39 19.30 -12.15
C ASN A 103 -10.99 18.38 -13.33
N ARG A 104 -9.71 18.34 -13.71
CA ARG A 104 -9.12 17.30 -14.59
C ARG A 104 -8.14 16.41 -13.82
N PRO A 105 -8.60 15.64 -12.83
CA PRO A 105 -7.73 14.68 -12.15
C PRO A 105 -7.29 13.59 -13.14
N PHE A 106 -5.98 13.40 -13.28
CA PHE A 106 -5.42 12.32 -14.08
C PHE A 106 -5.37 11.06 -13.21
N ILE A 107 -6.28 10.13 -13.45
CA ILE A 107 -6.36 8.85 -12.73
C ILE A 107 -6.18 7.74 -13.75
N ASN A 108 -5.12 6.94 -13.60
CA ASN A 108 -4.91 5.76 -14.44
C ASN A 108 -5.88 4.65 -13.99
N PRO A 109 -6.82 4.19 -14.86
CA PRO A 109 -7.78 3.17 -14.49
C PRO A 109 -7.11 1.82 -14.16
N GLU A 110 -5.98 1.52 -14.82
CA GLU A 110 -5.19 0.30 -14.59
C GLU A 110 -4.63 0.21 -13.16
N LEU A 111 -4.37 1.36 -12.52
CA LEU A 111 -3.84 1.42 -11.14
C LEU A 111 -4.95 1.46 -10.08
N THR A 112 -6.19 1.68 -10.48
CA THR A 112 -7.29 1.89 -9.54
C THR A 112 -7.71 0.58 -8.87
N LEU A 113 -7.78 -0.52 -9.63
CA LEU A 113 -8.06 -1.85 -9.09
C LEU A 113 -7.01 -2.35 -8.08
N PRO A 114 -5.70 -2.37 -8.40
CA PRO A 114 -4.69 -2.80 -7.42
C PRO A 114 -4.61 -1.87 -6.20
N SER A 115 -4.89 -0.58 -6.37
CA SER A 115 -4.98 0.38 -5.26
C SER A 115 -6.16 0.08 -4.31
N LEU A 116 -7.31 -0.31 -4.86
CA LEU A 116 -8.45 -0.70 -4.04
C LEU A 116 -8.16 -1.97 -3.22
N VAL A 117 -7.54 -2.97 -3.85
CA VAL A 117 -7.15 -4.22 -3.18
C VAL A 117 -6.14 -3.94 -2.06
N SER A 118 -5.12 -3.12 -2.32
CA SER A 118 -4.13 -2.76 -1.30
C SER A 118 -4.76 -1.96 -0.15
N GLY A 119 -5.75 -1.11 -0.42
CA GLY A 119 -6.54 -0.41 0.61
C GLY A 119 -7.32 -1.36 1.52
N ILE A 120 -7.93 -2.40 0.97
CA ILE A 120 -8.64 -3.43 1.76
C ILE A 120 -7.66 -4.19 2.66
N VAL A 121 -6.51 -4.61 2.11
CA VAL A 121 -5.44 -5.28 2.88
C VAL A 121 -4.95 -4.38 4.01
N TYR A 122 -4.75 -3.09 3.72
CA TYR A 122 -4.35 -2.11 4.73
C TYR A 122 -5.41 -1.96 5.84
N ALA A 123 -6.69 -1.88 5.50
CA ALA A 123 -7.77 -1.79 6.50
C ALA A 123 -7.81 -3.00 7.45
N ILE A 124 -7.67 -4.22 6.90
CA ILE A 124 -7.61 -5.47 7.69
C ILE A 124 -6.36 -5.47 8.59
N ALA A 125 -5.21 -5.05 8.05
CA ALA A 125 -3.97 -4.96 8.80
C ALA A 125 -4.07 -3.93 9.95
N THR A 126 -4.67 -2.77 9.69
CA THR A 126 -4.88 -1.75 10.73
C THR A 126 -5.86 -2.22 11.80
N TYR A 127 -6.94 -2.91 11.44
CA TYR A 127 -7.83 -3.51 12.43
C TYR A 127 -7.10 -4.54 13.30
N SER A 128 -6.33 -5.44 12.68
CA SER A 128 -5.51 -6.43 13.38
C SER A 128 -4.48 -5.77 14.31
N PHE A 129 -3.92 -4.64 13.88
CA PHE A 129 -3.02 -3.85 14.69
C PHE A 129 -3.73 -3.25 15.92
N PHE A 130 -4.92 -2.70 15.78
CA PHE A 130 -5.71 -2.21 16.93
C PHE A 130 -5.99 -3.34 17.93
N VAL A 131 -6.38 -4.53 17.46
CA VAL A 131 -6.60 -5.71 18.32
C VAL A 131 -5.31 -6.16 19.01
N ALA A 132 -4.18 -6.12 18.30
CA ALA A 132 -2.88 -6.44 18.90
C ALA A 132 -2.50 -5.43 19.99
N ASN A 133 -2.75 -4.13 19.77
CA ASN A 133 -2.45 -3.08 20.75
C ASN A 133 -3.36 -3.14 22.00
N GLN A 134 -4.50 -3.82 21.94
CA GLN A 134 -5.31 -4.10 23.14
C GLN A 134 -4.68 -5.12 24.08
N HIS A 135 -3.93 -6.08 23.52
CA HIS A 135 -3.37 -7.19 24.27
C HIS A 135 -1.87 -7.01 24.56
N LEU A 136 -1.15 -6.30 23.69
CA LEU A 136 0.25 -5.96 23.82
C LEU A 136 0.36 -4.44 23.77
N GLU A 137 1.05 -3.83 24.74
CA GLU A 137 1.26 -2.38 24.72
C GLU A 137 1.96 -1.92 23.43
N GLN A 138 1.73 -0.64 23.08
CA GLN A 138 2.25 0.02 21.88
C GLN A 138 3.77 -0.19 21.68
N THR A 139 4.54 -0.15 22.76
CA THR A 139 5.99 -0.36 22.77
C THR A 139 6.42 -1.71 22.22
N ILE A 140 5.58 -2.74 22.34
CA ILE A 140 5.87 -4.11 21.90
C ILE A 140 5.26 -4.37 20.51
N ALA A 141 4.06 -3.86 20.25
CA ALA A 141 3.35 -4.08 18.99
C ALA A 141 4.05 -3.42 17.78
N TYR A 142 4.59 -2.20 17.93
CA TYR A 142 5.22 -1.46 16.83
C TYR A 142 6.48 -2.14 16.27
N PRO A 143 7.45 -2.61 17.10
CA PRO A 143 8.58 -3.38 16.60
C PRO A 143 8.15 -4.62 15.80
N ILE A 144 7.15 -5.37 16.27
CA ILE A 144 6.64 -6.55 15.56
C ILE A 144 6.03 -6.15 14.21
N LEU A 145 5.19 -5.09 14.20
CA LEU A 145 4.58 -4.56 12.98
C LEU A 145 5.63 -4.11 11.94
N THR A 146 6.74 -3.50 12.36
CA THR A 146 7.76 -3.02 11.40
C THR A 146 8.60 -4.15 10.81
N LYS A 147 8.76 -5.28 11.52
CA LYS A 147 9.56 -6.42 11.06
C LYS A 147 8.75 -7.41 10.22
N ALA A 148 7.49 -7.64 10.55
CA ALA A 148 6.67 -8.67 9.90
C ALA A 148 6.51 -8.46 8.37
N PRO A 149 6.20 -7.25 7.85
CA PRO A 149 6.13 -7.01 6.41
C PRO A 149 7.47 -7.23 5.72
N GLY A 150 8.58 -6.83 6.35
CA GLY A 150 9.93 -7.03 5.80
C GLY A 150 10.26 -8.52 5.59
N ILE A 151 9.85 -9.38 6.52
CA ILE A 151 10.02 -10.83 6.40
C ILE A 151 9.14 -11.37 5.27
N ILE A 152 7.86 -10.98 5.21
CA ILE A 152 6.91 -11.43 4.17
C ILE A 152 7.38 -11.00 2.78
N VAL A 153 7.81 -9.74 2.63
CA VAL A 153 8.34 -9.20 1.37
C VAL A 153 9.61 -9.94 0.95
N SER A 154 10.51 -10.23 1.89
CA SER A 154 11.72 -11.00 1.61
C SER A 154 11.42 -12.43 1.17
N LEU A 155 10.46 -13.10 1.82
CA LEU A 155 10.00 -14.43 1.41
C LEU A 155 9.36 -14.40 0.03
N TRP A 156 8.50 -13.42 -0.25
CA TRP A 156 7.88 -13.23 -1.55
C TRP A 156 8.92 -12.97 -2.65
N ALA A 157 9.94 -12.16 -2.37
CA ALA A 157 11.06 -11.92 -3.28
C ALA A 157 11.78 -13.22 -3.63
N VAL A 158 12.14 -14.04 -2.63
CA VAL A 158 12.86 -15.30 -2.85
C VAL A 158 12.01 -16.32 -3.62
N PHE A 159 10.74 -16.52 -3.25
CA PHE A 159 9.90 -17.56 -3.86
C PHE A 159 9.36 -17.20 -5.25
N LEU A 160 8.95 -15.94 -5.46
CA LEU A 160 8.29 -15.52 -6.69
C LEU A 160 9.29 -15.03 -7.75
N PHE A 161 10.34 -14.31 -7.34
CA PHE A 161 11.35 -13.80 -8.27
C PHE A 161 12.54 -14.76 -8.45
N LYS A 162 12.63 -15.84 -7.65
CA LYS A 162 13.73 -16.83 -7.70
C LYS A 162 15.11 -16.16 -7.77
N GLU A 163 15.31 -15.09 -7.00
CA GLU A 163 16.56 -14.32 -7.05
C GLU A 163 17.79 -15.18 -6.71
N ILE A 164 17.60 -16.27 -5.97
CA ILE A 164 18.65 -17.26 -5.69
C ILE A 164 18.64 -18.34 -6.78
N LYS A 165 19.33 -18.08 -7.90
CA LYS A 165 19.78 -19.15 -8.81
C LYS A 165 21.12 -19.68 -8.31
N VAL A 166 21.12 -20.83 -7.67
CA VAL A 166 22.38 -21.55 -7.40
C VAL A 166 22.78 -22.24 -8.70
N ASN A 167 23.59 -21.58 -9.52
CA ASN A 167 24.29 -22.24 -10.62
C ASN A 167 25.37 -23.14 -9.99
N PHE A 168 25.06 -24.43 -9.81
CA PHE A 168 26.10 -25.43 -9.71
C PHE A 168 26.63 -25.71 -11.11
N LEU A 169 27.94 -25.66 -11.22
CA LEU A 169 28.76 -25.82 -12.42
C LEU A 169 28.51 -27.17 -13.11
#